data_AF-A0A1I1MWH7-F1
#
_entry.id   AF-A0A1I1MWH7-F1
#
_cell.length_a   1.000
_cell.length_b   1.000
_cell.length_c   1.000
_cell.angle_alpha   90.00
_cell.angle_beta   90.00
_cell.angle_gamma   90.00
#
_symmetry.space_group_name_H-M   'P 1'
#
loop_
_entity.id
_entity.type
_entity.pdbx_description
1 polymer ?
#
loop_
_entity_poly.entity_id
_entity_poly.type
_entity_poly.pdbx_seq_one_letter_code
_entity_poly.pdbx_strand_id
1 'polypeptide(L)'
;MLKAKGKTVCLKPDSGRGGEGFRIIRGSKDSIKDLFGHLSHEMAYEDVYEILLTVPRFDSLIVMEYLEGYEYSIDCLAFNGKLLAAVPRKKAGGRIRSLENVPELMQIALEINQELNIPYVFNIQVKYSKGVPKLLEINPRMSGGLHISSLSGINFPYLAVKLLTTGGADVPVPNLRVTATYIEKSVVLS
;
A
#
# COMPACT_ATOMS: atom_id res chain seq x y z
N MET A 1 -21.06 -2.56 -14.66
CA MET A 1 -20.72 -1.20 -14.19
C MET A 1 -19.25 -0.78 -14.38
N LEU A 2 -18.23 -1.61 -14.10
CA LEU A 2 -16.81 -1.25 -14.34
C LEU A 2 -16.32 -1.55 -15.77
N LYS A 3 -16.55 -2.77 -16.28
CA LYS A 3 -16.19 -3.17 -17.65
C LYS A 3 -16.85 -2.27 -18.71
N ALA A 4 -18.12 -1.91 -18.48
CA ALA A 4 -18.87 -0.97 -19.33
C ALA A 4 -18.26 0.45 -19.36
N LYS A 5 -17.46 0.82 -18.35
CA LYS A 5 -16.69 2.08 -18.29
C LYS A 5 -15.27 1.91 -18.87
N GLY A 6 -14.99 0.80 -19.56
CA GLY A 6 -13.68 0.49 -20.13
C GLY A 6 -12.58 0.25 -19.09
N LYS A 7 -12.95 -0.14 -17.87
CA LYS A 7 -12.00 -0.40 -16.78
C LYS A 7 -11.60 -1.87 -16.73
N THR A 8 -10.31 -2.12 -16.56
CA THR A 8 -9.81 -3.43 -16.12
C THR A 8 -10.30 -3.68 -14.70
N VAL A 9 -10.83 -4.87 -14.44
CA VAL A 9 -11.42 -5.23 -13.15
C VAL A 9 -10.41 -6.07 -12.37
N CYS A 10 -10.33 -5.86 -11.07
CA CYS A 10 -9.68 -6.76 -10.15
C CYS A 10 -10.58 -7.06 -8.95
N LEU A 11 -10.27 -8.13 -8.24
CA LEU A 11 -10.90 -8.48 -6.98
C LEU A 11 -9.86 -8.75 -5.91
N LYS A 12 -10.28 -8.60 -4.66
CA LYS A 12 -9.54 -9.07 -3.48
C LYS A 12 -10.54 -9.45 -2.37
N PRO A 13 -10.16 -10.33 -1.44
CA PRO A 13 -10.87 -10.47 -0.18
C PRO A 13 -11.01 -9.12 0.53
N ASP A 14 -12.11 -8.93 1.26
CA ASP A 14 -12.34 -7.76 2.10
C ASP A 14 -11.41 -7.69 3.32
N SER A 15 -10.87 -8.84 3.70
CA SER A 15 -9.90 -9.03 4.77
C SER A 15 -8.67 -9.80 4.24
N GLY A 16 -7.48 -9.27 4.50
CA GLY A 16 -6.24 -9.87 4.00
C GLY A 16 -5.04 -8.96 4.21
N ARG A 17 -3.83 -9.48 3.97
CA ARG A 17 -2.59 -8.69 4.07
C ARG A 17 -1.71 -8.92 2.85
N GLY A 18 -0.96 -7.90 2.45
CA GLY A 18 0.11 -8.05 1.45
C GLY A 18 -0.35 -8.46 0.05
N GLY A 19 -1.60 -8.18 -0.33
CA GLY A 19 -2.13 -8.57 -1.66
C GLY A 19 -2.60 -10.02 -1.75
N GLU A 20 -2.72 -10.72 -0.63
CA GLU A 20 -3.33 -12.05 -0.57
C GLU A 20 -4.72 -12.05 -1.22
N GLY A 21 -4.99 -13.07 -2.03
CA GLY A 21 -6.25 -13.21 -2.77
C GLY A 21 -6.49 -12.17 -3.88
N PHE A 22 -5.57 -11.23 -4.12
CA PHE A 22 -5.73 -10.25 -5.21
C PHE A 22 -5.64 -10.93 -6.58
N ARG A 23 -6.63 -10.66 -7.44
CA ARG A 23 -6.66 -11.15 -8.83
C ARG A 23 -7.11 -10.07 -9.80
N ILE A 24 -6.47 -10.00 -10.96
CA ILE A 24 -6.89 -9.18 -12.10
C ILE A 24 -7.78 -10.04 -12.99
N ILE A 25 -8.96 -9.56 -13.33
CA ILE A 25 -9.98 -10.35 -14.04
C ILE A 25 -9.91 -10.07 -15.54
N ARG A 26 -9.58 -11.11 -16.30
CA ARG A 26 -9.60 -11.11 -17.76
C ARG A 26 -10.94 -11.59 -18.29
N GLY A 27 -11.26 -11.19 -19.53
CA GLY A 27 -12.52 -11.52 -20.16
C GLY A 27 -12.59 -12.88 -20.85
N SER A 28 -11.48 -13.60 -20.97
CA SER A 28 -11.43 -14.91 -21.63
C SER A 28 -10.28 -15.75 -21.09
N LYS A 29 -10.43 -17.08 -21.14
CA LYS A 29 -9.36 -18.05 -20.84
C LYS A 29 -8.25 -18.01 -21.88
N ASP A 30 -7.01 -18.27 -21.47
CA ASP A 30 -5.87 -18.48 -22.38
C ASP A 30 -5.07 -19.70 -21.90
N SER A 31 -5.55 -20.89 -22.26
CA SER A 31 -5.13 -22.15 -21.63
C SER A 31 -3.64 -22.48 -21.75
N ILE A 32 -2.98 -22.08 -22.84
CA ILE A 32 -1.53 -22.32 -23.01
C ILE A 32 -0.73 -21.36 -22.15
N LYS A 33 -1.08 -20.07 -22.12
CA LYS A 33 -0.40 -19.08 -21.29
C LYS A 33 -0.64 -19.34 -19.80
N ASP A 34 -1.84 -19.76 -19.44
CA ASP A 34 -2.20 -20.06 -18.06
C ASP A 34 -1.50 -21.32 -17.53
N LEU A 35 -1.22 -22.29 -18.41
CA LEU A 35 -0.53 -23.53 -18.06
C LEU A 35 1.00 -23.44 -18.10
N PHE A 36 1.56 -22.82 -19.15
CA PHE A 36 3.01 -22.81 -19.40
C PHE A 36 3.66 -21.44 -19.21
N GLY A 37 2.87 -20.39 -19.00
CA GLY A 37 3.37 -19.04 -18.74
C GLY A 37 3.90 -18.87 -17.32
N HIS A 38 4.40 -17.67 -17.04
CA HIS A 38 4.78 -17.28 -15.68
C HIS A 38 3.54 -17.18 -14.79
N LEU A 39 3.72 -17.49 -13.50
CA LEU A 39 2.71 -17.24 -12.48
C LEU A 39 2.26 -15.78 -12.54
N SER A 40 0.97 -15.59 -12.75
CA SER A 40 0.33 -14.28 -12.90
C SER A 40 -0.74 -14.10 -11.84
N HIS A 41 -1.01 -12.84 -11.49
CA HIS A 41 -2.19 -12.48 -10.71
C HIS A 41 -3.47 -12.40 -11.56
N GLU A 42 -3.37 -12.64 -12.88
CA GLU A 42 -4.51 -12.62 -13.79
C GLU A 42 -5.29 -13.95 -13.72
N MET A 43 -6.62 -13.86 -13.77
CA MET A 43 -7.52 -15.01 -13.83
C MET A 43 -8.67 -14.70 -14.79
N ALA A 44 -9.11 -15.69 -15.58
CA ALA A 44 -10.27 -15.50 -16.44
C ALA A 44 -11.54 -15.42 -15.58
N TYR A 45 -12.49 -14.60 -16.02
CA TYR A 45 -13.78 -14.45 -15.33
C TYR A 45 -14.49 -15.80 -15.15
N GLU A 46 -14.46 -16.64 -16.18
CA GLU A 46 -15.10 -17.94 -16.17
C GLU A 46 -14.49 -18.86 -15.09
N ASP A 47 -13.16 -18.85 -14.94
CA ASP A 47 -12.48 -19.67 -13.90
C ASP A 47 -12.82 -19.18 -12.49
N VAL A 48 -12.83 -17.85 -12.27
CA VAL A 48 -13.25 -17.28 -10.98
C VAL A 48 -14.68 -17.71 -10.65
N TYR A 49 -15.57 -17.61 -11.63
CA TYR A 49 -16.98 -17.95 -11.46
C TYR A 49 -17.17 -19.44 -11.16
N GLU A 50 -16.51 -20.32 -11.93
CA GLU A 50 -16.53 -21.77 -11.74
C GLU A 50 -16.00 -22.15 -10.35
N ILE A 51 -14.89 -21.56 -9.89
CA ILE A 51 -14.32 -21.81 -8.56
C ILE A 51 -15.30 -21.39 -7.46
N LEU A 52 -15.87 -20.19 -7.54
CA LEU A 52 -16.78 -19.70 -6.50
C LEU A 52 -18.08 -20.51 -6.42
N LEU A 53 -18.50 -21.18 -7.51
CA LEU A 53 -19.65 -22.10 -7.50
C LEU A 53 -19.38 -23.43 -6.80
N THR A 54 -18.12 -23.80 -6.57
CA THR A 54 -17.78 -25.08 -5.90
C THR A 54 -18.14 -25.11 -4.42
N VAL A 55 -18.42 -23.95 -3.83
CA VAL A 55 -18.75 -23.80 -2.41
C VAL A 55 -20.07 -23.05 -2.26
N PRO A 56 -20.91 -23.39 -1.26
CA PRO A 56 -22.17 -22.71 -1.04
C PRO A 56 -22.00 -21.28 -0.52
N ARG A 57 -20.86 -20.98 0.11
CA ARG A 57 -20.48 -19.68 0.67
C ARG A 57 -18.96 -19.50 0.65
N PHE A 58 -18.52 -18.27 0.52
CA PHE A 58 -17.12 -17.84 0.56
C PHE A 58 -17.04 -16.46 1.25
N ASP A 59 -15.84 -16.06 1.67
CA ASP A 59 -15.61 -14.76 2.30
C ASP A 59 -15.91 -13.59 1.36
N SER A 60 -16.26 -12.44 1.91
CA SER A 60 -16.65 -11.28 1.10
C SER A 60 -15.51 -10.81 0.19
N LEU A 61 -15.85 -10.51 -1.05
CA LEU A 61 -14.93 -10.01 -2.06
C LEU A 61 -15.22 -8.55 -2.39
N ILE A 62 -14.17 -7.75 -2.53
CA ILE A 62 -14.23 -6.39 -3.06
C ILE A 62 -13.89 -6.46 -4.55
N VAL A 63 -14.80 -5.98 -5.40
CA VAL A 63 -14.58 -5.81 -6.84
C VAL A 63 -14.31 -4.35 -7.14
N MET A 64 -13.16 -4.06 -7.77
CA MET A 64 -12.70 -2.70 -7.99
C MET A 64 -12.01 -2.55 -9.36
N GLU A 65 -11.73 -1.30 -9.76
CA GLU A 65 -10.89 -1.07 -10.93
C GLU A 65 -9.44 -1.40 -10.61
N TYR A 66 -8.73 -1.99 -11.58
CA TYR A 66 -7.30 -2.16 -11.50
C TYR A 66 -6.60 -0.81 -11.70
N LEU A 67 -5.65 -0.50 -10.81
CA LEU A 67 -4.83 0.70 -10.89
C LEU A 67 -3.44 0.32 -11.40
N GLU A 68 -3.06 0.91 -12.54
CA GLU A 68 -1.88 0.57 -13.33
C GLU A 68 -0.64 1.41 -12.99
N GLY A 69 -0.82 2.56 -12.33
CA GLY A 69 0.23 3.52 -12.06
C GLY A 69 1.09 3.19 -10.84
N TYR A 70 1.95 4.14 -10.48
CA TYR A 70 2.87 4.00 -9.36
C TYR A 70 2.13 3.88 -8.03
N GLU A 71 2.70 3.09 -7.13
CA GLU A 71 2.21 2.94 -5.77
C GLU A 71 3.10 3.74 -4.80
N TYR A 72 2.44 4.45 -3.89
CA TYR A 72 3.04 5.17 -2.78
C TYR A 72 2.50 4.63 -1.45
N SER A 73 3.39 4.59 -0.47
CA SER A 73 3.08 4.34 0.94
C SER A 73 3.51 5.58 1.70
N ILE A 74 2.58 6.27 2.35
CA ILE A 74 2.83 7.47 3.15
C ILE A 74 2.88 7.03 4.60
N ASP A 75 4.08 7.01 5.19
CA ASP A 75 4.23 6.73 6.62
C ASP A 75 4.04 8.03 7.40
N CYS A 76 3.10 8.00 8.35
CA CYS A 76 2.66 9.16 9.10
C CYS A 76 2.97 8.98 10.59
N LEU A 77 3.20 10.10 11.28
CA LEU A 77 3.22 10.20 12.73
C LEU A 77 2.26 11.32 13.14
N ALA A 78 1.28 11.02 13.98
CA ALA A 78 0.36 12.00 14.53
C ALA A 78 0.24 11.88 16.06
N PHE A 79 -0.12 12.98 16.71
CA PHE A 79 -0.36 13.01 18.14
C PHE A 79 -1.33 14.15 18.48
N ASN A 80 -2.28 13.90 19.39
CA ASN A 80 -3.33 14.86 19.77
C ASN A 80 -4.03 15.52 18.57
N GLY A 81 -4.43 14.71 17.58
CA GLY A 81 -5.11 15.17 16.36
C GLY A 81 -4.23 15.91 15.35
N LYS A 82 -2.95 16.14 15.66
CA LYS A 82 -2.02 16.84 14.77
C LYS A 82 -1.11 15.85 14.03
N LEU A 83 -1.07 15.97 12.70
CA LEU A 83 -0.07 15.32 11.87
C LEU A 83 1.30 15.97 12.11
N LEU A 84 2.25 15.22 12.65
CA LEU A 84 3.59 15.68 13.00
C LEU A 84 4.62 15.39 11.90
N ALA A 85 4.49 14.25 11.22
CA ALA A 85 5.31 13.90 10.06
C ALA A 85 4.50 13.07 9.06
N ALA A 86 4.81 13.24 7.77
CA ALA A 86 4.35 12.36 6.70
C ALA A 86 5.49 12.19 5.69
N VAL A 87 5.75 10.94 5.30
CA VAL A 87 6.85 10.57 4.40
C VAL A 87 6.28 9.72 3.26
N PRO A 88 6.02 10.32 2.08
CA PRO A 88 5.61 9.58 0.90
C PRO A 88 6.78 8.75 0.36
N ARG A 89 6.58 7.44 0.27
CA ARG A 89 7.55 6.48 -0.25
C ARG A 89 7.02 5.78 -1.48
N LYS A 90 7.59 6.10 -2.64
CA LYS A 90 7.30 5.46 -3.93
C LYS A 90 7.89 4.06 -4.00
N LYS A 91 7.14 3.11 -4.54
CA LYS A 91 7.67 1.83 -5.04
C LYS A 91 8.25 2.03 -6.44
N ALA A 92 9.53 2.38 -6.54
CA ALA A 92 10.22 2.75 -7.79
C ALA A 92 10.64 1.55 -8.67
N GLY A 93 10.10 0.35 -8.43
CA GLY A 93 10.47 -0.88 -9.12
C GLY A 93 11.35 -1.80 -8.26
N GLY A 94 11.12 -3.11 -8.36
CA GLY A 94 11.79 -4.11 -7.54
C GLY A 94 11.77 -3.76 -6.05
N ARG A 95 12.96 -3.76 -5.44
CA ARG A 95 13.18 -3.41 -4.03
C ARG A 95 13.55 -1.93 -3.81
N ILE A 96 13.61 -1.13 -4.87
CA ILE A 96 13.98 0.29 -4.80
C ILE A 96 12.80 1.11 -4.31
N ARG A 97 13.09 2.02 -3.37
CA ARG A 97 12.11 2.93 -2.78
C ARG A 97 12.67 4.35 -2.82
N SER A 98 11.84 5.29 -3.23
CA SER A 98 12.18 6.72 -3.25
C SER A 98 11.27 7.47 -2.29
N LEU A 99 11.86 8.26 -1.40
CA LEU A 99 11.15 9.24 -0.60
C LEU A 99 11.04 10.49 -1.46
N GLU A 100 9.82 10.97 -1.69
CA GLU A 100 9.56 12.05 -2.64
C GLU A 100 8.65 13.10 -2.01
N ASN A 101 8.96 14.37 -2.24
CA ASN A 101 8.05 15.45 -1.87
C ASN A 101 6.97 15.60 -2.94
N VAL A 102 5.80 15.00 -2.69
CA VAL A 102 4.65 15.06 -3.59
C VAL A 102 3.52 15.80 -2.87
N PRO A 103 3.28 17.10 -3.17
CA PRO A 103 2.36 17.94 -2.41
C PRO A 103 0.94 17.37 -2.29
N GLU A 104 0.41 16.76 -3.35
CA GLU A 104 -0.91 16.13 -3.33
C GLU A 104 -0.99 14.94 -2.36
N LEU A 105 0.09 14.16 -2.19
CA LEU A 105 0.12 13.05 -1.24
C LEU A 105 0.23 13.56 0.20
N MET A 106 0.95 14.67 0.42
CA MET A 106 1.01 15.33 1.72
C MET A 106 -0.36 15.88 2.12
N GLN A 107 -1.10 16.43 1.17
CA GLN A 107 -2.47 16.91 1.38
C GLN A 107 -3.42 15.75 1.73
N ILE A 108 -3.35 14.62 1.00
CA ILE A 108 -4.11 13.41 1.34
C ILE A 108 -3.82 12.94 2.77
N ALA A 109 -2.55 12.95 3.20
CA ALA A 109 -2.19 12.55 4.56
C ALA A 109 -2.77 13.50 5.63
N LEU A 110 -2.80 14.80 5.35
CA LEU A 110 -3.39 15.80 6.23
C LEU A 110 -4.90 15.59 6.37
N GLU A 111 -5.61 15.43 5.24
CA GLU A 111 -7.07 15.22 5.21
C GLU A 111 -7.44 13.93 5.95
N ILE A 112 -6.74 12.83 5.69
CA ILE A 112 -6.97 11.56 6.40
C ILE A 112 -6.73 11.71 7.90
N ASN A 113 -5.69 12.43 8.32
CA ASN A 113 -5.45 12.68 9.73
C ASN A 113 -6.58 13.47 10.38
N GLN A 114 -7.10 14.51 9.70
CA GLN A 114 -8.19 15.34 10.21
C GLN A 114 -9.50 14.55 10.38
N GLU A 115 -9.82 13.69 9.40
CA GLU A 115 -11.04 12.88 9.42
C GLU A 115 -10.96 11.72 10.42
N LEU A 116 -9.84 11.00 10.47
CA LEU A 116 -9.74 9.74 11.22
C LEU A 116 -9.04 9.88 12.58
N ASN A 117 -8.26 10.94 12.81
CA ASN A 117 -7.52 11.20 14.05
C ASN A 117 -6.72 9.99 14.58
N ILE A 118 -6.06 9.24 13.67
CA ILE A 118 -5.30 8.04 14.03
C ILE A 118 -4.04 8.44 14.79
N PRO A 119 -3.85 8.00 16.04
CA PRO A 119 -2.69 8.40 16.85
C PRO A 119 -1.43 7.61 16.46
N TYR A 120 -0.28 8.18 16.77
CA TYR A 120 1.04 7.59 16.60
C TYR A 120 1.33 7.25 15.13
N VAL A 121 1.82 6.04 14.85
CA VAL A 121 2.29 5.66 13.51
C VAL A 121 1.20 4.93 12.75
N PHE A 122 0.85 5.47 11.59
CA PHE A 122 -0.06 4.85 10.64
C PHE A 122 0.48 4.99 9.22
N ASN A 123 -0.01 4.15 8.32
CA ASN A 123 0.40 4.15 6.93
C ASN A 123 -0.80 4.30 6.00
N ILE A 124 -0.71 5.22 5.06
CA ILE A 124 -1.67 5.37 3.97
C ILE A 124 -1.04 4.75 2.71
N GLN A 125 -1.80 4.00 1.94
CA GLN A 125 -1.38 3.52 0.63
C GLN A 125 -2.23 4.12 -0.46
N VAL A 126 -1.53 4.62 -1.48
CA VAL A 126 -2.11 5.30 -2.63
C VAL A 126 -1.54 4.66 -3.88
N LYS A 127 -2.36 4.48 -4.90
CA LYS A 127 -1.88 4.08 -6.22
C LYS A 127 -2.46 4.98 -7.29
N TYR A 128 -1.62 5.38 -8.23
CA TYR A 128 -2.02 6.24 -9.32
C TYR A 128 -2.76 5.43 -10.38
N SER A 129 -3.72 6.07 -11.04
CA SER A 129 -4.29 5.59 -12.30
C SER A 129 -4.54 6.80 -13.18
N LYS A 130 -4.03 6.76 -14.41
CA LYS A 130 -4.08 7.90 -15.35
C LYS A 130 -3.66 9.25 -14.74
N GLY A 131 -2.59 9.24 -13.92
CA GLY A 131 -2.06 10.45 -13.27
C GLY A 131 -2.83 10.92 -12.02
N VAL A 132 -3.91 10.24 -11.62
CA VAL A 132 -4.70 10.61 -10.45
C VAL A 132 -4.38 9.67 -9.27
N PRO A 133 -4.01 10.18 -8.08
CA PRO A 133 -3.81 9.35 -6.89
C PRO A 133 -5.16 8.79 -6.40
N LYS A 134 -5.19 7.49 -6.08
CA LYS A 134 -6.36 6.84 -5.46
C LYS A 134 -5.98 6.12 -4.19
N LEU A 135 -6.77 6.33 -3.14
CA LEU A 135 -6.62 5.64 -1.86
C LEU A 135 -6.86 4.14 -2.04
N LEU A 136 -5.93 3.31 -1.57
CA LEU A 136 -6.03 1.85 -1.57
C LEU A 136 -6.38 1.30 -0.19
N GLU A 137 -5.64 1.72 0.83
CA GLU A 137 -5.80 1.25 2.20
C GLU A 137 -5.20 2.24 3.20
N ILE A 138 -5.70 2.20 4.44
CA ILE A 138 -5.13 2.90 5.59
C ILE A 138 -4.88 1.83 6.64
N ASN A 139 -3.64 1.76 7.13
CA ASN A 139 -3.21 0.82 8.15
C ASN A 139 -2.90 1.60 9.43
N PRO A 140 -3.63 1.38 10.54
CA PRO A 140 -3.35 2.00 11.84
C PRO A 140 -2.16 1.30 12.53
N ARG A 141 -1.06 1.15 11.79
CA ARG A 141 0.18 0.49 12.23
C ARG A 141 1.35 0.90 11.34
N MET A 142 2.54 0.52 11.79
CA MET A 142 3.77 0.61 10.99
C MET A 142 3.67 -0.21 9.71
N SER A 143 4.14 0.36 8.60
CA SER A 143 4.29 -0.35 7.33
C SER A 143 5.55 -1.21 7.32
N GLY A 144 5.57 -2.27 6.50
CA GLY A 144 6.77 -3.13 6.38
C GLY A 144 7.99 -2.38 5.83
N GLY A 145 7.77 -1.31 5.05
CA GLY A 145 8.85 -0.50 4.51
C GLY A 145 9.39 0.58 5.45
N LEU A 146 8.78 0.79 6.63
CA LEU A 146 8.99 1.97 7.49
C LEU A 146 10.47 2.31 7.71
N HIS A 147 11.33 1.30 7.82
CA HIS A 147 12.78 1.45 7.93
C HIS A 147 13.40 2.33 6.83
N ILE A 148 12.90 2.26 5.58
CA ILE A 148 13.31 3.15 4.50
C ILE A 148 12.78 4.57 4.72
N SER A 149 11.53 4.73 5.19
CA SER A 149 11.01 6.07 5.51
C SER A 149 11.80 6.72 6.63
N SER A 150 12.35 5.95 7.58
CA SER A 150 13.22 6.47 8.62
C SER A 150 14.54 7.04 8.10
N LEU A 151 14.97 6.71 6.88
CA LEU A 151 16.12 7.35 6.22
C LEU A 151 15.87 8.83 5.88
N SER A 152 14.64 9.32 5.97
CA SER A 152 14.32 10.75 5.93
C SER A 152 14.85 11.52 7.16
N GLY A 153 15.33 10.84 8.20
CA GLY A 153 15.71 11.43 9.49
C GLY A 153 14.60 11.33 10.54
N ILE A 154 13.40 10.86 10.18
CA ILE A 154 12.31 10.61 11.13
C ILE A 154 12.45 9.22 11.74
N ASN A 155 12.84 9.12 13.02
CA ASN A 155 12.78 7.84 13.74
C ASN A 155 11.36 7.57 14.25
N PHE A 156 10.48 7.07 13.37
CA PHE A 156 9.06 6.84 13.68
C PHE A 156 8.83 6.01 14.95
N PRO A 157 9.45 4.82 15.14
CA PRO A 157 9.21 4.03 16.36
C PRO A 157 9.63 4.75 17.64
N TYR A 158 10.81 5.39 17.64
CA TYR A 158 11.28 6.16 18.78
C TYR A 158 10.34 7.32 19.12
N LEU A 159 9.95 8.11 18.12
CA LEU A 159 9.08 9.27 18.32
C LEU A 159 7.70 8.84 18.82
N ALA A 160 7.13 7.74 18.31
CA ALA A 160 5.87 7.21 18.79
C ALA A 160 5.93 6.84 20.28
N VAL A 161 6.98 6.11 20.69
CA VAL A 161 7.19 5.75 22.11
C VAL A 161 7.42 7.00 22.96
N LYS A 162 8.23 7.95 22.49
CA LYS A 162 8.49 9.21 23.21
C LYS A 162 7.20 10.02 23.42
N LEU A 163 6.37 10.16 22.38
CA LEU A 163 5.07 10.83 22.48
C LEU A 163 4.13 10.11 23.44
N LEU A 164 4.08 8.78 23.38
CA LEU A 164 3.25 7.97 24.27
C LEU A 164 3.66 8.13 25.75
N THR A 165 4.96 8.20 26.05
CA THR A 165 5.45 8.22 27.44
C THR A 165 5.62 9.62 28.02
N THR A 166 5.83 10.63 27.19
CA THR A 166 6.14 12.01 27.65
C THR A 166 5.15 13.06 27.18
N GLY A 167 4.27 12.74 26.23
CA GLY A 167 3.31 13.69 25.65
C GLY A 167 3.93 14.72 24.69
N GLY A 168 5.23 14.64 24.38
CA GLY A 168 5.89 15.61 23.51
C GLY A 168 7.17 15.07 22.87
N ALA A 169 7.44 15.53 21.64
CA ALA A 169 8.69 15.21 20.96
C ALA A 169 9.04 16.29 19.93
N ASP A 170 10.33 16.61 19.83
CA ASP A 170 10.86 17.39 18.71
C ASP A 170 10.92 16.48 17.48
N VAL A 171 10.06 16.75 16.50
CA VAL A 171 9.99 16.00 15.25
C VAL A 171 10.82 16.73 14.20
N PRO A 172 11.89 16.12 13.64
CA PRO A 172 12.71 16.76 12.63
C PRO A 172 11.95 16.94 11.31
N VAL A 173 12.44 17.82 10.44
CA VAL A 173 11.92 17.95 9.08
C VAL A 173 12.42 16.77 8.24
N PRO A 174 11.54 15.99 7.57
CA PRO A 174 11.97 14.84 6.78
C PRO A 174 12.74 15.25 5.53
N ASN A 175 13.87 14.60 5.27
CA ASN A 175 14.57 14.65 3.99
C ASN A 175 13.87 13.73 2.95
N LEU A 176 13.19 14.33 1.99
CA LEU A 176 12.44 13.64 0.92
C LEU A 176 13.23 13.60 -0.41
N ARG A 177 14.56 13.52 -0.35
CA ARG A 177 15.45 13.33 -1.51
C ARG A 177 16.32 12.08 -1.32
N VAL A 178 15.67 10.98 -0.95
CA VAL A 178 16.34 9.72 -0.62
C VAL A 178 15.82 8.63 -1.56
N THR A 179 16.72 7.93 -2.23
CA THR A 179 16.42 6.68 -2.94
C THR A 179 17.26 5.57 -2.32
N ALA A 180 16.60 4.50 -1.89
CA ALA A 180 17.23 3.43 -1.15
C ALA A 180 16.71 2.05 -1.58
N THR A 181 17.57 1.05 -1.39
CA THR A 181 17.24 -0.37 -1.41
C THR A 181 17.98 -1.01 -0.24
N TYR A 182 17.66 -2.26 0.06
CA TYR A 182 18.38 -3.04 1.07
C TYR A 182 19.00 -4.28 0.42
N ILE A 183 20.04 -4.81 1.07
CA ILE A 183 20.72 -6.04 0.67
C ILE A 183 20.39 -7.11 1.71
N GLU A 184 19.84 -8.23 1.27
CA GLU A 184 19.67 -9.41 2.11
C GLU A 184 20.96 -10.23 2.02
N LYS A 185 21.59 -10.51 3.16
CA LYS A 185 22.79 -11.32 3.23
C LYS A 185 22.44 -12.62 3.94
N SER A 186 22.63 -13.76 3.26
CA SER A 186 22.53 -15.07 3.90
C SER A 186 23.54 -15.17 5.03
N VAL A 187 23.08 -15.67 6.18
CA VAL A 187 23.93 -15.93 7.34
C VAL A 187 23.91 -17.44 7.61
N VAL A 188 25.08 -18.00 7.91
CA VAL A 188 25.17 -19.38 8.39
C VAL A 188 24.77 -19.35 9.85
N LEU A 189 23.66 -20.02 10.19
CA LEU A 189 23.13 -20.09 11.56
C LEU A 189 23.84 -21.16 12.40
N SER A 190 25.11 -21.45 12.10
CA SER A 190 25.91 -22.56 12.62
C SER A 190 25.62 -22.88 14.08
#